data_AF-A0A0K8J872-F1
#
_entry.id   AF-A0A0K8J872-F1
#
_cell.length_a   1.000
_cell.length_b   1.000
_cell.length_c   1.000
_cell.angle_alpha   90.00
_cell.angle_beta   90.00
_cell.angle_gamma   90.00
#
_symmetry.space_group_name_H-M   'P 1'
#
loop_
_entity.id
_entity.type
_entity.pdbx_description
1 polymer ?
#
loop_
_entity_poly.entity_id
_entity_poly.type
_entity_poly.pdbx_seq_one_letter_code
_entity_poly.pdbx_strand_id
1 'polypeptide(L)' 'MSKKHYEENFKKQIVKIYNQGNHSYKELSEQYGIAASTMRQWVIWC' A
#
# COMPACT_ATOMS: atom_id res chain seq x y z
N MET A 1 -7.54 11.87 17.09
CA MET A 1 -7.06 11.36 15.79
C MET A 1 -7.12 9.84 15.82
N SER A 2 -8.19 9.22 15.32
CA SER A 2 -8.28 7.76 15.24
C SER A 2 -7.25 7.23 14.25
N LYS A 3 -6.26 6.49 14.74
CA LYS A 3 -5.29 5.81 13.88
C LYS A 3 -6.07 4.87 12.98
N LYS A 4 -6.14 5.14 11.68
CA LYS A 4 -6.64 4.16 10.70
C LYS A 4 -5.71 2.95 10.78
N HIS A 5 -6.16 1.92 11.49
CA HIS A 5 -5.43 0.68 11.63
C HIS A 5 -5.68 -0.12 10.35
N TYR A 6 -4.76 -0.02 9.40
CA TYR A 6 -4.77 -0.95 8.27
C TYR A 6 -4.30 -2.30 8.79
N GLU A 7 -5.14 -3.32 8.61
CA GLU A 7 -4.76 -4.70 8.95
C GLU A 7 -3.44 -5.07 8.25
N GLU A 8 -2.57 -5.81 8.93
CA GLU A 8 -1.31 -6.27 8.35
C GLU A 8 -1.51 -7.07 7.07
N ASN A 9 -2.61 -7.82 6.98
CA ASN A 9 -2.97 -8.60 5.81
C ASN A 9 -3.19 -7.68 4.59
N PHE A 10 -3.86 -6.55 4.80
CA PHE A 10 -4.10 -5.56 3.76
C PHE A 10 -2.78 -4.92 3.26
N LYS A 11 -1.87 -4.58 4.18
CA LYS A 11 -0.54 -4.07 3.81
C LYS A 11 0.24 -5.10 2.98
N LYS A 12 0.25 -6.37 3.40
CA LYS A 12 0.90 -7.48 2.69
C LYS A 12 0.30 -7.70 1.30
N GLN A 13 -1.01 -7.51 1.15
CA GLN A 13 -1.67 -7.62 -0.15
C GLN A 13 -1.19 -6.54 -1.12
N ILE A 14 -1.10 -5.28 -0.67
CA ILE A 14 -0.58 -4.16 -1.47
C ILE A 14 0.87 -4.40 -1.87
N VAL A 15 1.72 -4.84 -0.94
CA VAL A 15 3.14 -5.17 -1.23
C VAL A 15 3.24 -6.31 -2.24
N LYS A 16 2.40 -7.35 -2.15
CA LYS A 16 2.35 -8.44 -3.14
C LYS A 16 1.95 -7.97 -4.53
N ILE A 17 0.89 -7.16 -4.64
CA ILE A 17 0.41 -6.61 -5.91
C ILE A 17 1.49 -5.72 -6.55
N TYR A 18 2.19 -4.93 -5.74
CA TYR A 18 3.33 -4.15 -6.18
C TYR A 18 4.50 -5.03 -6.67
N ASN A 19 4.83 -6.08 -5.92
CA ASN A 19 5.92 -7.00 -6.26
C ASN A 19 5.63 -7.84 -7.53
N GLN A 20 4.35 -8.08 -7.83
CA GLN A 20 3.92 -8.66 -9.11
C GLN A 20 4.26 -7.77 -10.32
N GLY A 21 4.72 -6.53 -10.12
CA GLY A 21 5.30 -5.67 -11.16
C GLY A 21 4.28 -5.01 -12.08
N ASN A 22 2.99 -5.25 -11.86
CA ASN A 22 1.93 -4.83 -12.78
C ASN A 22 1.22 -3.53 -12.39
N HIS A 23 1.62 -2.89 -11.28
CA HIS A 23 0.98 -1.68 -10.78
C HIS A 23 1.98 -0.67 -10.23
N SER A 24 1.84 0.58 -10.66
CA SER A 24 2.59 1.71 -10.09
C SER A 24 1.95 2.22 -8.79
N TYR A 25 2.74 2.89 -7.94
CA TYR A 25 2.22 3.53 -6.71
C TYR A 25 1.04 4.48 -6.99
N LYS A 26 1.04 5.14 -8.16
CA LYS A 26 -0.03 6.05 -8.56
C LYS A 26 -1.35 5.31 -8.82
N GLU A 27 -1.30 4.21 -9.59
CA GLU A 27 -2.49 3.38 -9.84
C GLU A 27 -3.06 2.80 -8.54
N LEU A 28 -2.21 2.25 -7.69
CA LEU A 28 -2.65 1.72 -6.39
C LEU A 28 -3.22 2.83 -5.51
N SER A 29 -2.61 4.02 -5.54
CA SER A 29 -3.12 5.19 -4.81
C SER A 29 -4.49 5.63 -5.29
N GLU A 30 -4.76 5.57 -6.60
CA GLU A 30 -6.06 5.90 -7.19
C GLU A 30 -7.09 4.80 -6.93
N GLN A 31 -6.73 3.52 -7.05
CA GLN A 31 -7.62 2.37 -6.80
C GLN A 31 -8.05 2.27 -5.33
N TYR A 32 -7.11 2.38 -4.41
CA TYR A 32 -7.34 2.14 -2.99
C TYR A 32 -7.51 3.44 -2.19
N GLY A 33 -7.28 4.60 -2.80
CA GLY A 33 -7.38 5.91 -2.13
C GLY A 33 -6.30 6.12 -1.07
N ILE A 34 -5.17 5.44 -1.17
CA ILE A 34 -4.08 5.48 -0.18
C ILE A 34 -2.93 6.29 -0.76
N ALA A 35 -2.43 7.27 -0.02
CA ALA A 35 -1.28 8.04 -0.47
C ALA A 35 -0.08 7.14 -0.82
N ALA A 36 0.54 7.38 -1.97
CA ALA A 36 1.76 6.69 -2.39
C ALA A 36 2.87 6.71 -1.32
N SER A 37 2.95 7.79 -0.53
CA SER A 37 3.86 7.91 0.61
C SER A 37 3.66 6.82 1.66
N THR A 38 2.40 6.50 1.97
CA THR A 38 2.03 5.44 2.91
C THR A 38 2.37 4.06 2.37
N MET A 39 2.11 3.82 1.08
CA MET A 39 2.49 2.56 0.42
C MET A 39 4.00 2.36 0.41
N ARG A 40 4.77 3.41 0.12
CA ARG A 40 6.24 3.37 0.15
C ARG A 40 6.76 3.02 1.55
N GLN A 41 6.15 3.56 2.60
CA GLN A 41 6.50 3.15 3.96
C GLN A 41 6.24 1.67 4.21
N TRP A 42 5.17 1.09 3.66
CA TRP A 42 4.89 -0.34 3.81
C TRP A 42 5.89 -1.21 3.05
N VAL A 43 6.28 -0.83 1.84
CA VAL A 43 7.29 -1.56 1.05
C VAL A 43 8.69 -1.48 1.69
N ILE A 44 9.02 -0.38 2.37
CA ILE A 44 10.32 -0.21 3.05
C ILE A 44 10.37 -0.95 4.39
N TRP A 45 9.26 -1.00 5.14
CA TRP A 45 9.21 -1.57 6.49
C TRP A 45 8.85 -3.06 6.55
N CYS A 46 8.29 -3.61 5.48
CA CYS A 46 7.88 -5.02 5.39
C CYS A 46 9.00 -5.88 4.83
#